data_AF-A0AAU6MVS6-F1
#
_entry.id   AF-A0AAU6MVS6-F1
#
_cell.length_a   1.000
_cell.length_b   1.000
_cell.length_c   1.000
_cell.angle_alpha   90.00
_cell.angle_beta   90.00
_cell.angle_gamma   90.00
#
_symmetry.space_group_name_H-M   'P 1'
#
loop_
_entity.id
_entity.type
_entity.pdbx_description
1 polymer ?
#
loop_
_entity_poly.entity_id
_entity_poly.type
_entity_poly.pdbx_seq_one_letter_code
_entity_poly.pdbx_strand_id
1 'polypeptide(L)' 'MAERVRGHWAIENREHHVRDVTFGEDASRVRTGNAPRAMASLRNLAIGALRLAGRDNIAEGLRHHARDMTRPLATLGLT' A
#
# COMPACT_ATOMS: atom_id res chain seq x y z
N MET A 1 20.05 5.69 -19.02
CA MET A 1 19.61 6.81 -18.13
C MET A 1 18.10 7.02 -18.21
N ALA A 2 17.52 7.25 -19.39
CA ALA A 2 16.07 7.52 -19.56
C ALA A 2 15.13 6.37 -19.14
N GLU A 3 15.49 5.10 -19.40
CA GLU A 3 14.69 3.94 -18.93
C GLU A 3 14.61 3.84 -17.41
N ARG A 4 15.70 4.17 -16.72
CA ARG A 4 15.76 4.09 -15.24
C ARG A 4 14.90 5.17 -14.60
N VAL A 5 14.85 6.36 -15.20
CA VAL A 5 13.95 7.46 -14.79
C VAL A 5 12.50 7.09 -15.08
N ARG A 6 12.17 6.56 -16.27
CA ARG A 6 10.80 6.13 -16.60
C ARG A 6 10.31 4.97 -15.72
N GLY A 7 11.16 3.99 -15.44
CA GLY A 7 10.85 2.89 -14.53
C GLY A 7 10.68 3.36 -13.09
N HIS A 8 11.54 4.27 -12.63
CA HIS A 8 11.43 4.88 -11.31
C HIS A 8 10.13 5.68 -11.16
N TRP A 9 9.78 6.52 -12.14
CA TRP A 9 8.51 7.24 -12.17
C TRP A 9 7.30 6.31 -12.27
N ALA A 10 7.38 5.21 -13.03
CA ALA A 10 6.28 4.25 -13.10
C ALA A 10 6.05 3.52 -11.77
N ILE A 11 7.13 3.16 -11.06
CA ILE A 11 7.08 2.56 -9.73
C ILE A 11 6.52 3.56 -8.73
N GLU A 12 7.04 4.78 -8.72
CA GLU A 12 6.58 5.85 -7.84
C GLU A 12 5.12 6.18 -8.12
N ASN A 13 4.70 6.35 -9.36
CA ASN A 13 3.31 6.67 -9.69
C ASN A 13 2.33 5.53 -9.33
N ARG A 14 2.73 4.25 -9.48
CA ARG A 14 1.89 3.09 -9.09
C ARG A 14 1.78 2.95 -7.57
N GLU A 15 2.82 3.31 -6.82
CA GLU A 15 2.81 3.29 -5.35
C GLU A 15 2.11 4.52 -4.76
N HIS A 16 2.48 5.71 -5.22
CA HIS A 16 2.04 7.01 -4.71
C HIS A 16 0.55 7.22 -4.98
N HIS A 17 0.08 6.89 -6.19
CA HIS A 17 -1.35 6.99 -6.51
C HIS A 17 -2.21 6.08 -5.63
N VAL A 18 -1.75 4.86 -5.36
CA VAL A 18 -2.45 3.93 -4.45
C VAL A 18 -2.43 4.47 -3.01
N ARG A 19 -1.31 5.05 -2.58
CA ARG A 19 -1.18 5.65 -1.24
C ARG A 19 -2.12 6.85 -1.04
N ASP A 20 -2.17 7.75 -2.01
CA ASP A 20 -3.02 8.94 -1.93
C ASP A 20 -4.50 8.60 -2.08
N VAL A 21 -4.86 7.81 -3.11
CA VAL A 21 -6.27 7.57 -3.46
C VAL A 21 -6.88 6.42 -2.67
N THR A 22 -6.13 5.33 -2.45
CA THR A 22 -6.67 4.13 -1.81
C THR A 22 -6.48 4.15 -0.30
N PHE A 23 -5.37 4.71 0.20
CA PHE A 23 -5.13 4.86 1.64
C PHE A 23 -5.45 6.27 2.19
N GLY A 24 -5.88 7.20 1.33
CA GLY A 24 -6.28 8.54 1.74
C GLY A 24 -5.13 9.29 2.44
N GLU A 25 -3.88 9.07 2.01
CA GLU A 25 -2.71 9.62 2.68
C GLU A 25 -2.76 11.15 2.79
N ASP A 26 -3.14 11.85 1.72
CA ASP A 26 -3.29 13.32 1.73
C ASP A 26 -4.44 13.80 2.63
N ALA A 27 -5.50 13.00 2.74
CA ALA A 27 -6.63 13.26 3.64
C ALA A 27 -6.34 12.87 5.11
N SER A 28 -5.22 12.18 5.38
CA SER A 28 -4.86 11.73 6.72
C SER A 28 -4.40 12.90 7.59
N ARG A 29 -5.14 13.16 8.68
CA ARG A 29 -4.81 14.19 9.68
C ARG A 29 -3.69 13.77 10.64
N VAL A 30 -3.15 12.58 10.49
CA VAL A 30 -2.03 12.07 11.28
C VAL A 30 -0.78 12.89 10.96
N ARG A 31 -0.44 13.86 11.82
CA ARG A 31 0.70 14.78 11.63
C ARG A 31 1.61 14.91 12.84
N THR A 32 1.38 14.12 13.89
CA THR A 32 2.07 14.27 15.17
C THR A 32 3.05 13.13 15.44
N GLY A 33 4.27 13.47 15.86
CA GLY A 33 5.29 12.51 16.28
C GLY A 33 5.68 11.52 15.18
N ASN A 34 5.86 10.25 15.56
CA ASN A 34 6.28 9.18 14.63
C ASN A 34 5.13 8.57 13.82
N ALA A 35 3.89 9.03 14.03
CA ALA A 35 2.71 8.44 13.42
C ALA A 35 2.67 8.54 11.87
N PRO A 36 3.11 9.64 11.22
CA PRO A 36 3.20 9.68 9.76
C PRO A 36 4.15 8.62 9.19
N ARG A 37 5.31 8.41 9.84
CA ARG A 37 6.30 7.41 9.42
C ARG A 37 5.79 5.99 9.63
N ALA A 38 5.16 5.71 10.77
CA ALA A 38 4.55 4.42 11.03
C ALA A 38 3.45 4.09 10.00
N MET A 39 2.59 5.07 9.68
CA MET A 39 1.55 4.91 8.67
C MET A 39 2.14 4.67 7.27
N ALA A 40 3.19 5.39 6.88
CA ALA A 40 3.87 5.14 5.61
C ALA A 40 4.43 3.71 5.52
N SER A 41 5.06 3.22 6.59
CA SER A 41 5.56 1.84 6.65
C SER A 41 4.43 0.80 6.56
N LEU A 42 3.31 1.01 7.26
CA LEU A 42 2.15 0.11 7.21
C LEU A 42 1.50 0.08 5.82
N ARG A 43 1.36 1.23 5.16
CA ARG A 43 0.83 1.33 3.80
C ARG A 43 1.72 0.60 2.80
N ASN A 44 3.04 0.80 2.89
CA ASN A 44 4.01 0.10 2.04
C ASN A 44 3.97 -1.42 2.27
N LEU A 45 3.86 -1.86 3.53
CA LEU A 45 3.71 -3.29 3.85
C LEU A 45 2.44 -3.87 3.21
N ALA A 46 1.30 -3.18 3.35
CA ALA A 46 0.03 -3.65 2.78
C ALA A 46 0.07 -3.72 1.24
N ILE A 47 0.66 -2.73 0.58
CA ILE A 47 0.85 -2.75 -0.88
C ILE A 47 1.76 -3.91 -1.29
N GLY A 48 2.88 -4.10 -0.58
CA GLY A 48 3.82 -5.20 -0.82
C GLY A 48 3.18 -6.58 -0.64
N ALA A 49 2.42 -6.78 0.44
CA ALA A 49 1.73 -8.04 0.72
C ALA A 49 0.67 -8.36 -0.36
N LEU A 50 -0.11 -7.37 -0.80
CA LEU A 50 -1.11 -7.55 -1.84
C LEU A 50 -0.47 -7.88 -3.20
N ARG A 51 0.68 -7.26 -3.53
CA ARG A 51 1.44 -7.61 -4.73
C ARG A 51 2.03 -9.02 -4.67
N LEU A 52 2.55 -9.42 -3.51
CA LEU A 52 3.05 -10.78 -3.30
C LEU A 52 1.94 -11.82 -3.44
N ALA A 53 0.72 -11.47 -3.01
CA ALA A 53 -0.48 -12.28 -3.21
C ALA A 53 -1.03 -12.25 -4.67
N GLY A 54 -0.31 -11.64 -5.61
CA GLY A 54 -0.70 -11.59 -7.03
C GLY A 54 -1.86 -10.64 -7.33
N ARG A 55 -2.15 -9.66 -6.46
CA ARG A 55 -3.23 -8.69 -6.71
C ARG A 55 -2.69 -7.48 -7.47
N ASP A 56 -3.11 -7.35 -8.73
CA ASP A 56 -2.77 -6.17 -9.55
C ASP A 56 -3.57 -4.92 -9.17
N ASN A 57 -4.80 -5.11 -8.67
CA ASN A 57 -5.66 -4.04 -8.18
C ASN A 57 -5.61 -3.96 -6.65
N ILE A 58 -4.80 -3.04 -6.13
CA ILE A 58 -4.62 -2.86 -4.69
C ILE A 58 -5.91 -2.43 -3.99
N ALA A 59 -6.75 -1.62 -4.63
CA ALA A 59 -8.01 -1.17 -4.06
C ALA A 59 -9.04 -2.30 -3.95
N GLU A 60 -9.05 -3.24 -4.89
CA GLU A 60 -9.84 -4.46 -4.80
C GLU A 60 -9.30 -5.39 -3.71
N GLY A 61 -7.98 -5.60 -3.68
CA GLY A 61 -7.31 -6.38 -2.65
C GLY A 61 -7.63 -5.88 -1.25
N LEU A 62 -7.55 -4.57 -1.02
CA LEU A 62 -7.95 -3.93 0.23
C LEU A 62 -9.42 -4.13 0.56
N ARG A 63 -10.35 -3.93 -0.40
CA ARG A 63 -11.79 -4.18 -0.16
C ARG A 63 -12.09 -5.63 0.18
N HIS A 64 -11.37 -6.57 -0.41
CA HIS A 64 -11.49 -8.00 -0.13
C HIS A 64 -11.04 -8.36 1.29
N HIS A 65 -10.00 -7.68 1.79
CA HIS A 65 -9.43 -7.87 3.13
C HIS A 65 -10.14 -7.03 4.20
N ALA A 66 -10.69 -5.86 3.85
CA ALA A 66 -11.43 -5.00 4.77
C ALA A 66 -12.71 -5.64 5.32
N ARG A 67 -13.22 -6.67 4.63
CA ARG A 67 -14.42 -7.42 5.04
C ARG A 67 -14.13 -8.58 5.98
N ASP A 68 -12.86 -8.92 6.20
CA ASP A 68 -12.44 -10.07 7.01
C ASP A 68 -11.00 -9.90 7.52
N MET A 69 -10.87 -9.69 8.84
CA MET A 69 -9.58 -9.43 9.48
C MET A 69 -8.61 -10.63 9.48
N THR A 70 -9.09 -11.84 9.17
CA THR A 70 -8.25 -13.05 9.15
C THR A 70 -7.47 -13.19 7.84
N ARG A 71 -8.00 -12.66 6.74
CA ARG A 71 -7.39 -12.74 5.40
C ARG A 71 -6.04 -12.02 5.32
N PRO A 72 -5.84 -10.83 5.91
CA PRO A 72 -4.51 -10.20 5.93
C PRO A 72 -3.48 -11.05 6.65
N LEU A 73 -3.87 -11.71 7.74
CA LEU A 73 -2.96 -12.55 8.52
C LEU A 73 -2.56 -13.80 7.73
N ALA A 74 -3.51 -14.43 7.04
CA ALA A 74 -3.24 -15.55 6.15
C ALA A 74 -2.36 -15.15 4.96
N THR A 75 -2.62 -13.99 4.34
CA THR A 75 -1.79 -13.44 3.25
C THR A 75 -0.34 -13.16 3.70
N LEU A 76 -0.14 -12.83 4.97
CA LEU A 76 1.18 -12.62 5.57
C LEU A 76 1.82 -13.92 6.12
N GLY A 77 1.11 -15.05 6.07
CA GLY A 77 1.58 -16.34 6.60
C GLY A 77 1.67 -16.39 8.13
N LEU A 78 0.85 -15.61 8.83
CA LEU A 78 0.84 -15.49 10.30
C LEU A 78 -0.23 -16.37 10.98
N THR A 79 -0.89 -17.23 10.21
CA THR A 79 -1.90 -18.22 10.64
C THR A 79 -1.58 -19.55 9.97
#